data_AF-A0A953RCN4-F1
#
_entry.id   AF-A0A953RCN4-F1
#
_cell.length_a   1.000
_cell.length_b   1.000
_cell.length_c   1.000
_cell.angle_alpha   90.00
_cell.angle_beta   90.00
_cell.angle_gamma   90.00
#
_symmetry.space_group_name_H-M   'P 1'
#
loop_
_entity.id
_entity.type
_entity.pdbx_description
1 polymer ?
#
loop_
_entity_poly.entity_id
_entity_poly.type
_entity_poly.pdbx_seq_one_letter_code
_entity_poly.pdbx_strand_id
1 'polypeptide(L)'
;MGRELYSGLATIQYNAGRDRDAFLSVLRLASPENREKIRVSLEPLLQSMGRFSGEQSARLQQAVDRRAAELGASLPVKAVAPAVDPRRSEASRIVVRRKRLGPVTLDDLPLDEREGFPGFAGSPSPLPLLTWCDGKRTLAEVVRLIEIEQGPMDFDFVGYFRFLARHGYADLVTPPAQ
;
A
#
# COMPACT_ATOMS: atom_id res chain seq x y z
N MET A 1 -0.82 -0.79 22.99
CA MET A 1 -2.19 -1.18 22.58
C MET A 1 -2.81 -0.31 21.48
N GLY A 2 -2.79 1.03 21.58
CA GLY A 2 -3.38 1.88 20.53
C GLY A 2 -2.69 1.76 19.15
N ARG A 3 -1.37 1.52 19.12
CA ARG A 3 -0.61 1.31 17.87
C ARG A 3 -0.93 -0.04 17.22
N GLU A 4 -1.14 -1.06 18.03
CA GLU A 4 -1.47 -2.43 17.65
C GLU A 4 -2.89 -2.48 17.10
N LEU A 5 -3.83 -1.78 17.75
CA LEU A 5 -5.18 -1.56 17.23
C LEU A 5 -5.12 -0.84 15.87
N TYR A 6 -4.34 0.24 15.75
CA TYR A 6 -4.17 0.94 14.48
C TYR A 6 -3.63 0.02 13.38
N SER A 7 -2.56 -0.73 13.68
CA SER A 7 -1.94 -1.64 12.73
C SER A 7 -2.92 -2.72 12.28
N GLY A 8 -3.63 -3.36 13.21
CA GLY A 8 -4.59 -4.41 12.87
C GLY A 8 -5.77 -3.88 12.04
N LEU A 9 -6.30 -2.70 12.38
CA LEU A 9 -7.35 -2.06 11.59
C LEU A 9 -6.85 -1.70 10.17
N ALA A 10 -5.63 -1.17 10.06
CA ALA A 10 -5.02 -0.85 8.78
C ALA A 10 -4.84 -2.11 7.91
N THR A 11 -4.39 -3.22 8.50
CA THR A 11 -4.26 -4.51 7.78
C THR A 11 -5.62 -5.05 7.32
N ILE A 12 -6.66 -4.99 8.17
CA ILE A 12 -8.02 -5.42 7.80
C ILE A 12 -8.55 -4.59 6.62
N GLN A 13 -8.40 -3.27 6.68
CA GLN A 13 -8.83 -2.37 5.61
C GLN A 13 -8.03 -2.58 4.32
N TYR A 14 -6.71 -2.74 4.44
CA TYR A 14 -5.83 -3.05 3.31
C TYR A 14 -6.28 -4.33 2.60
N ASN A 15 -6.46 -5.44 3.33
CA ASN A 15 -6.87 -6.71 2.75
C ASN A 15 -8.27 -6.63 2.12
N ALA A 16 -9.23 -5.98 2.80
CA ALA A 16 -10.57 -5.81 2.26
C ALA A 16 -10.57 -4.99 0.94
N GLY A 17 -9.72 -3.97 0.85
CA GLY A 17 -9.50 -3.22 -0.39
C GLY A 17 -8.90 -4.08 -1.50
N ARG A 18 -7.87 -4.88 -1.18
CA ARG A 18 -7.23 -5.81 -2.13
C ARG A 18 -8.21 -6.86 -2.66
N ASP A 19 -9.01 -7.45 -1.79
CA ASP A 19 -10.01 -8.46 -2.14
C ASP A 19 -11.08 -7.85 -3.05
N ARG A 20 -11.55 -6.65 -2.72
CA ARG A 20 -12.49 -5.89 -3.56
C ARG A 20 -11.91 -5.65 -4.96
N ASP A 21 -10.68 -5.16 -5.05
CA ASP A 21 -10.01 -4.89 -6.33
C ASP A 21 -9.79 -6.17 -7.15
N ALA A 22 -9.38 -7.27 -6.49
CA ALA A 22 -9.22 -8.57 -7.11
C ALA A 22 -10.56 -9.08 -7.67
N PHE A 23 -11.65 -8.93 -6.93
CA PHE A 23 -12.97 -9.36 -7.38
C PHE A 23 -13.50 -8.52 -8.55
N LEU A 24 -13.33 -7.20 -8.48
CA LEU A 24 -13.69 -6.28 -9.57
C LEU A 24 -12.83 -6.48 -10.82
N SER A 25 -11.65 -7.12 -10.71
CA SER A 25 -10.81 -7.40 -11.88
C SER A 25 -11.48 -8.33 -12.90
N VAL A 26 -12.46 -9.14 -12.48
CA VAL A 26 -13.28 -9.99 -13.36
C VAL A 26 -14.01 -9.17 -14.43
N LEU A 27 -14.31 -7.90 -14.16
CA LEU A 27 -14.92 -7.00 -15.14
C LEU A 27 -14.03 -6.76 -16.37
N ARG A 28 -12.73 -7.06 -16.29
CA ARG A 28 -11.82 -7.02 -17.46
C ARG A 28 -12.10 -8.13 -18.46
N LEU A 29 -12.71 -9.24 -18.02
CA LEU A 29 -13.10 -10.38 -18.87
C LEU A 29 -14.49 -10.20 -19.49
N ALA A 30 -15.29 -9.26 -18.99
CA ALA A 30 -16.62 -8.97 -19.50
C ALA A 30 -16.57 -8.21 -20.84
N SER A 31 -17.47 -8.56 -21.76
CA SER A 31 -17.74 -7.70 -22.93
C SER A 31 -18.26 -6.33 -22.47
N PRO A 32 -18.03 -5.25 -23.24
CA PRO A 32 -18.50 -3.91 -22.85
C PRO A 32 -20.00 -3.85 -22.52
N GLU A 33 -20.82 -4.55 -23.29
CA GLU A 33 -22.28 -4.63 -23.14
C GLU A 33 -22.74 -5.33 -21.85
N ASN A 34 -21.94 -6.26 -21.33
CA ASN A 34 -22.28 -7.06 -20.15
C ASN A 34 -21.58 -6.58 -18.87
N ARG A 35 -20.61 -5.66 -18.98
CA ARG A 35 -19.80 -5.20 -17.84
C ARG A 35 -20.65 -4.68 -16.68
N GLU A 36 -21.67 -3.88 -16.96
CA GLU A 36 -22.54 -3.34 -15.92
C GLU A 36 -23.44 -4.41 -15.28
N LYS A 37 -24.00 -5.31 -16.08
CA LYS A 37 -24.79 -6.44 -15.57
C LYS A 37 -23.96 -7.32 -14.63
N ILE A 38 -22.73 -7.63 -15.03
CA ILE A 38 -21.79 -8.39 -14.20
C ILE A 38 -21.46 -7.59 -12.94
N ARG A 39 -21.11 -6.30 -13.04
CA ARG A 39 -20.85 -5.45 -11.87
C ARG A 39 -21.98 -5.51 -10.84
N VAL A 40 -23.22 -5.35 -11.28
CA VAL A 40 -24.41 -5.44 -10.42
C VAL A 40 -24.54 -6.83 -9.79
N SER A 41 -24.27 -7.91 -10.54
CA SER A 41 -24.31 -9.27 -10.00
C SER A 41 -23.27 -9.55 -8.91
N LEU A 42 -22.15 -8.81 -8.90
CA LEU A 42 -21.10 -8.93 -7.88
C LEU A 42 -21.42 -8.15 -6.60
N GLU A 43 -22.36 -7.20 -6.64
CA GLU A 43 -22.65 -6.30 -5.52
C GLU A 43 -22.95 -7.01 -4.19
N PRO A 44 -23.75 -8.11 -4.14
CA PRO A 44 -23.98 -8.83 -2.88
C PRO A 44 -22.70 -9.39 -2.25
N LEU A 45 -21.76 -9.84 -3.08
CA LEU A 45 -20.47 -10.38 -2.61
C LEU A 45 -19.56 -9.25 -2.11
N LEU A 46 -19.53 -8.12 -2.82
CA LEU A 46 -18.80 -6.92 -2.39
C LEU A 46 -19.33 -6.38 -1.05
N GLN A 47 -20.66 -6.38 -0.87
CA GLN A 47 -21.28 -6.01 0.40
C GLN A 47 -20.96 -7.00 1.52
N SER A 48 -20.92 -8.31 1.21
CA SER A 48 -20.50 -9.33 2.17
C SER A 48 -19.06 -9.13 2.65
N MET A 49 -18.14 -8.83 1.73
CA MET A 49 -16.74 -8.49 2.07
C MET A 49 -16.66 -7.25 2.97
N GLY A 50 -17.43 -6.21 2.66
CA GLY A 50 -17.51 -4.99 3.48
C GLY A 50 -18.01 -5.28 4.89
N ARG A 51 -19.09 -6.07 5.03
CA ARG A 51 -19.61 -6.49 6.34
C ARG A 51 -18.57 -7.30 7.12
N PHE A 52 -17.94 -8.29 6.48
CA PHE A 52 -16.94 -9.12 7.13
C PHE A 52 -15.76 -8.29 7.66
N SER A 53 -15.26 -7.34 6.87
CA SER A 53 -14.21 -6.39 7.30
C SER A 53 -14.64 -5.56 8.52
N GLY A 54 -15.88 -5.05 8.51
CA GLY A 54 -16.48 -4.33 9.64
C GLY A 54 -16.57 -5.19 10.91
N GLU A 55 -17.03 -6.44 10.77
CA GLU A 55 -17.10 -7.39 11.89
C GLU A 55 -15.72 -7.72 12.46
N GLN A 56 -14.71 -7.96 11.63
CA GLN A 56 -13.35 -8.21 12.12
C GLN A 56 -12.76 -6.98 12.82
N SER A 57 -13.03 -5.78 12.30
CA SER A 57 -12.61 -4.53 12.93
C SER A 57 -13.23 -4.36 14.32
N ALA A 58 -14.53 -4.65 14.45
CA ALA A 58 -15.24 -4.61 15.73
C ALA A 58 -14.71 -5.66 16.71
N ARG A 59 -14.44 -6.89 16.26
CA ARG A 59 -13.85 -7.95 17.09
C ARG A 59 -12.47 -7.57 17.59
N LEU A 60 -11.64 -6.97 16.74
CA LEU A 60 -10.32 -6.48 17.13
C LEU A 60 -10.42 -5.39 18.20
N GLN A 61 -11.30 -4.41 18.00
CA GLN A 61 -11.55 -3.35 18.99
C GLN A 61 -11.97 -3.94 20.34
N GLN A 62 -12.94 -4.87 20.35
CA GLN A 62 -13.40 -5.52 21.57
C GLN A 62 -12.29 -6.31 22.28
N ALA A 63 -11.43 -7.00 21.53
CA ALA A 63 -10.31 -7.74 22.11
C ALA A 63 -9.27 -6.80 22.76
N VAL A 64 -8.97 -5.69 22.08
CA VAL A 64 -8.06 -4.66 22.61
C VAL A 64 -8.66 -3.99 23.85
N ASP A 65 -9.94 -3.63 23.83
CA ASP A 65 -10.62 -3.01 24.97
C ASP A 65 -10.69 -3.95 26.18
N ARG A 66 -10.98 -5.24 25.96
CA ARG A 66 -10.93 -6.25 27.03
C ARG A 66 -9.55 -6.30 27.66
N ARG A 67 -8.49 -6.31 26.85
CA ARG A 67 -7.12 -6.33 27.35
C ARG A 67 -6.76 -5.04 28.10
N ALA A 68 -7.28 -3.89 27.70
CA ALA A 68 -7.05 -2.62 28.41
C ALA A 68 -7.73 -2.64 29.77
N ALA A 69 -8.95 -3.15 29.84
CA ALA A 69 -9.70 -3.29 31.08
C ALA A 69 -8.94 -4.15 32.09
N GLU A 70 -8.40 -5.30 31.66
CA GLU A 70 -7.55 -6.18 32.49
C GLU A 70 -6.29 -5.49 33.02
N LEU A 71 -5.77 -4.51 32.28
CA LEU A 71 -4.57 -3.74 32.63
C LEU A 71 -4.88 -2.42 33.34
N GLY A 72 -6.17 -2.14 33.65
CA GLY A 72 -6.58 -0.89 34.29
C GLY A 72 -6.42 0.37 33.41
N ALA A 73 -6.34 0.21 32.10
CA ALA A 73 -6.20 1.32 31.15
C ALA A 73 -7.56 1.93 30.77
N SER A 74 -7.55 3.17 30.26
CA SER A 74 -8.76 3.88 29.82
C SER A 74 -9.40 3.25 28.58
N LEU A 75 -10.74 3.23 28.56
CA LEU A 75 -11.57 2.68 27.49
C LEU A 75 -12.45 3.79 26.86
N PRO A 76 -12.83 3.66 25.57
CA PRO A 76 -12.31 2.69 24.61
C PRO A 76 -10.87 3.06 24.20
N VAL A 77 -10.05 2.05 23.91
CA VAL A 77 -8.70 2.25 23.40
C VAL A 77 -8.80 2.90 22.04
N LYS A 78 -8.20 4.09 21.89
CA LYS A 78 -8.14 4.78 20.61
C LYS A 78 -6.99 4.25 19.78
N ALA A 79 -7.26 4.01 18.49
CA ALA A 79 -6.22 3.70 17.52
C ALA A 79 -5.25 4.88 17.42
N VAL A 80 -3.95 4.61 17.53
CA VAL A 80 -2.89 5.61 17.44
C VAL A 80 -2.07 5.34 16.19
N ALA A 81 -2.20 6.22 15.21
CA ALA A 81 -1.35 6.18 14.03
C ALA A 81 0.13 6.30 14.43
N PRO A 82 1.06 5.61 13.74
CA PRO A 82 2.48 5.86 13.92
C PRO A 82 2.78 7.32 13.58
N ALA A 83 3.81 7.87 14.22
CA ALA A 83 4.29 9.20 13.89
C ALA A 83 4.65 9.24 12.40
N VAL A 84 4.30 10.35 11.72
CA VAL A 84 4.73 10.57 10.35
C VAL A 84 6.26 10.64 10.35
N ASP A 85 6.91 9.72 9.64
CA ASP A 85 8.36 9.76 9.46
C ASP A 85 8.70 11.08 8.72
N PRO A 86 9.51 11.98 9.32
CA PRO A 86 9.90 13.23 8.66
C PRO A 86 10.55 13.02 7.30
N ARG A 87 11.23 11.87 7.09
CA ARG A 87 11.81 11.47 5.79
C ARG A 87 10.73 11.31 4.70
N ARG A 88 9.46 11.15 5.08
CA ARG A 88 8.31 10.99 4.15
C ARG A 88 7.60 12.29 3.81
N SER A 89 7.98 13.41 4.42
CA SER A 89 7.43 14.72 4.02
C SER A 89 7.71 15.02 2.55
N GLU A 90 8.86 14.56 2.04
CA GLU A 90 9.17 14.65 0.62
C GLU A 90 8.38 13.63 -0.20
N ALA A 91 8.29 12.38 0.27
CA ALA A 91 7.57 11.30 -0.41
C ALA A 91 6.08 11.61 -0.66
N SER A 92 5.44 12.44 0.18
CA SER A 92 4.05 12.85 -0.04
C SER A 92 3.87 13.82 -1.22
N ARG A 93 4.96 14.39 -1.72
CA ARG A 93 5.00 15.33 -2.86
C ARG A 93 5.49 14.69 -4.16
N ILE A 94 5.66 13.37 -4.16
CA ILE A 94 6.17 12.62 -5.30
C ILE A 94 5.10 11.62 -5.72
N VAL A 95 4.72 11.63 -6.99
CA VAL A 95 4.00 10.55 -7.65
C VAL A 95 4.94 9.93 -8.67
N VAL A 96 5.06 8.60 -8.64
CA VAL A 96 5.97 7.88 -9.53
C VAL A 96 5.20 7.38 -10.74
N ARG A 97 5.63 7.76 -11.94
CA ARG A 97 5.15 7.19 -13.21
C ARG A 97 6.21 6.26 -13.78
N ARG A 98 5.85 4.99 -13.92
CA ARG A 98 6.77 3.98 -14.46
C ARG A 98 6.86 4.07 -15.98
N LYS A 99 8.08 3.96 -16.52
CA LYS A 99 8.31 3.91 -17.97
C LYS A 99 8.27 2.50 -18.54
N ARG A 100 8.47 1.47 -17.70
CA ARG A 100 8.48 0.06 -18.09
C ARG A 100 7.50 -0.75 -17.24
N LEU A 101 6.75 -1.63 -17.90
CA LEU A 101 5.96 -2.68 -17.25
C LEU A 101 6.89 -3.84 -16.84
N GLY A 102 6.58 -4.50 -15.73
CA GLY A 102 7.40 -5.61 -15.21
C GLY A 102 8.51 -5.19 -14.24
N PRO A 103 9.42 -6.09 -13.88
CA PRO A 103 10.51 -5.81 -12.94
C PRO A 103 11.52 -4.80 -13.52
N VAL A 104 12.15 -4.02 -12.64
CA VAL A 104 13.33 -3.21 -12.99
C VAL A 104 14.57 -3.98 -12.53
N THR A 105 15.32 -4.53 -13.48
CA THR A 105 16.45 -5.44 -13.18
C THR A 105 17.77 -4.72 -12.94
N LEU A 106 17.94 -3.54 -13.55
CA LEU A 106 19.19 -2.76 -13.57
C LEU A 106 20.34 -3.46 -14.31
N ASP A 107 20.07 -4.52 -15.09
CA ASP A 107 21.11 -5.26 -15.81
C ASP A 107 21.81 -4.42 -16.90
N ASP A 108 21.17 -3.34 -17.33
CA ASP A 108 21.73 -2.33 -18.22
C ASP A 108 22.70 -1.36 -17.53
N LEU A 109 22.87 -1.44 -16.21
CA LEU A 109 23.80 -0.61 -15.43
C LEU A 109 24.95 -1.43 -14.81
N PRO A 110 26.21 -0.97 -14.95
CA PRO A 110 27.34 -1.41 -14.13
C PRO A 110 27.04 -1.34 -12.64
N LEU A 111 27.62 -2.23 -11.83
CA LEU A 111 27.31 -2.33 -10.40
C LEU A 111 27.67 -1.05 -9.61
N ASP A 112 28.77 -0.40 -9.98
CA ASP A 112 29.25 0.85 -9.41
C ASP A 112 28.31 2.03 -9.72
N GLU A 113 27.63 1.99 -10.85
CA GLU A 113 26.61 3.01 -11.22
C GLU A 113 25.27 2.80 -10.49
N ARG A 114 25.06 1.70 -9.76
CA ARG A 114 23.79 1.43 -9.05
C ARG A 114 23.66 2.16 -7.71
N GLU A 115 24.70 2.85 -7.24
CA GLU A 115 24.70 3.62 -5.99
C GLU A 115 24.30 2.79 -4.74
N GLY A 116 24.50 1.47 -4.79
CA GLY A 116 24.07 0.55 -3.73
C GLY A 116 22.57 0.21 -3.75
N PHE A 117 21.80 0.71 -4.71
CA PHE A 117 20.38 0.39 -4.84
C PHE A 117 20.14 -1.01 -5.45
N PRO A 118 19.17 -1.76 -4.91
CA PRO A 118 18.86 -3.10 -5.40
C PRO A 118 18.09 -3.08 -6.72
N GLY A 119 18.35 -4.07 -7.58
CA GLY A 119 17.43 -4.47 -8.65
C GLY A 119 16.25 -5.27 -8.10
N PHE A 120 15.33 -5.72 -8.97
CA PHE A 120 14.06 -6.36 -8.56
C PHE A 120 14.19 -7.52 -7.55
N ALA A 121 15.28 -8.30 -7.63
CA ALA A 121 15.56 -9.46 -6.79
C ALA A 121 16.40 -9.14 -5.54
N GLY A 122 16.75 -7.87 -5.30
CA GLY A 122 17.51 -7.45 -4.14
C GLY A 122 16.68 -7.36 -2.86
N SER A 123 17.29 -6.89 -1.77
CA SER A 123 16.64 -6.75 -0.47
C SER A 123 16.71 -5.29 0.02
N PRO A 124 15.57 -4.66 0.38
CA PRO A 124 14.21 -5.16 0.22
C PRO A 124 13.84 -5.33 -1.26
N SER A 125 12.95 -6.27 -1.59
CA SER A 125 12.54 -6.48 -2.98
C SER A 125 11.79 -5.25 -3.48
N PRO A 126 12.30 -4.53 -4.50
CA PRO A 126 11.61 -3.34 -5.02
C PRO A 126 10.39 -3.69 -5.89
N LEU A 127 10.16 -4.99 -6.19
CA LEU A 127 9.10 -5.39 -7.10
C LEU A 127 7.71 -5.01 -6.56
N PRO A 128 7.31 -5.36 -5.33
CA PRO A 128 6.04 -4.90 -4.77
C PRO A 128 5.94 -3.37 -4.75
N LEU A 129 7.03 -2.67 -4.40
CA LEU A 129 7.08 -1.20 -4.37
C LEU A 129 6.72 -0.61 -5.74
N LEU A 130 7.31 -1.13 -6.81
CA LEU A 130 7.01 -0.72 -8.18
C LEU A 130 5.59 -1.09 -8.62
N THR A 131 5.00 -2.18 -8.12
CA THR A 131 3.61 -2.53 -8.47
C THR A 131 2.58 -1.54 -7.94
N TRP A 132 2.87 -0.87 -6.82
CA TRP A 132 2.00 0.15 -6.24
C TRP A 132 2.14 1.53 -6.90
N CYS A 133 3.20 1.77 -7.66
CA CYS A 133 3.43 3.00 -8.43
C CYS A 133 2.58 3.04 -9.71
N ASP A 134 1.29 3.33 -9.56
CA ASP A 134 0.30 3.40 -10.64
C ASP A 134 0.19 4.79 -11.31
N GLY A 135 1.09 5.72 -10.97
CA GLY A 135 1.05 7.11 -11.45
C GLY A 135 -0.05 7.97 -10.83
N LYS A 136 -0.74 7.48 -9.78
CA LYS A 136 -1.78 8.22 -9.05
C LYS A 136 -1.43 8.40 -7.57
N ARG A 137 -0.97 7.33 -6.92
CA ARG A 137 -0.58 7.36 -5.50
C ARG A 137 0.72 8.14 -5.31
N THR A 138 0.77 8.89 -4.21
CA THR A 138 2.00 9.49 -3.71
C THR A 138 2.96 8.39 -3.23
N LEU A 139 4.26 8.66 -3.25
CA LEU A 139 5.27 7.73 -2.76
C LEU A 139 5.06 7.45 -1.26
N ALA A 140 4.58 8.41 -0.47
CA ALA A 140 4.22 8.17 0.93
C ALA A 140 3.11 7.11 1.09
N GLU A 141 2.09 7.12 0.23
CA GLU A 141 1.04 6.10 0.24
C GLU A 141 1.57 4.74 -0.19
N VAL A 142 2.42 4.70 -1.23
CA VAL A 142 3.07 3.47 -1.70
C VAL A 142 3.92 2.86 -0.58
N VAL A 143 4.76 3.67 0.09
CA VAL A 143 5.59 3.21 1.23
C VAL A 143 4.71 2.64 2.34
N ARG A 144 3.61 3.31 2.69
CA ARG A 144 2.67 2.82 3.69
C ARG A 144 2.10 1.45 3.32
N LEU A 145 1.70 1.24 2.06
CA LEU A 145 1.14 -0.04 1.61
C LEU A 145 2.19 -1.16 1.70
N ILE A 146 3.42 -0.86 1.29
CA ILE A 146 4.53 -1.80 1.37
C ILE A 146 4.85 -2.18 2.81
N GLU A 147 4.81 -1.24 3.74
CA GLU A 147 5.08 -1.56 5.14
C GLU A 147 3.97 -2.36 5.80
N ILE A 148 2.73 -2.27 5.30
CA ILE A 148 1.66 -3.18 5.72
C ILE A 148 1.94 -4.61 5.21
N GLU A 149 2.51 -4.76 4.01
CA GLU A 149 2.79 -6.06 3.38
C GLU A 149 4.07 -6.72 3.93
N GLN A 150 5.14 -5.96 4.06
CA GLN A 150 6.50 -6.45 4.33
C GLN A 150 7.02 -6.07 5.72
N GLY A 151 6.26 -5.28 6.47
CA GLY A 151 6.69 -4.67 7.72
C GLY A 151 7.50 -3.39 7.53
N PRO A 152 7.84 -2.68 8.62
CA PRO A 152 8.66 -1.48 8.56
C PRO A 152 10.01 -1.74 7.90
N MET A 153 10.45 -0.82 7.04
CA MET A 153 11.72 -0.97 6.32
C MET A 153 12.61 0.26 6.50
N ASP A 154 13.89 0.03 6.76
CA ASP A 154 14.91 1.08 6.71
C ASP A 154 15.49 1.13 5.29
N PHE A 155 14.78 1.82 4.40
CA PHE A 155 15.13 1.92 2.99
C PHE A 155 14.91 3.36 2.50
N ASP A 156 15.86 3.90 1.73
CA ASP A 156 15.74 5.22 1.13
C ASP A 156 14.85 5.18 -0.12
N PHE A 157 13.53 5.18 0.08
CA PHE A 157 12.56 5.16 -1.01
C PHE A 157 12.67 6.36 -1.93
N VAL A 158 12.92 7.56 -1.37
CA VAL A 158 13.01 8.79 -2.16
C VAL A 158 14.27 8.76 -3.02
N GLY A 159 15.42 8.41 -2.42
CA GLY A 159 16.68 8.21 -3.14
C GLY A 159 16.56 7.15 -4.23
N TYR A 160 15.94 6.00 -3.92
CA TYR A 160 15.74 4.94 -4.90
C TYR A 160 14.94 5.41 -6.11
N PHE A 161 13.83 6.13 -5.91
CA PHE A 161 13.03 6.62 -7.04
C PHE A 161 13.69 7.76 -7.80
N ARG A 162 14.51 8.60 -7.14
CA ARG A 162 15.36 9.59 -7.82
C ARG A 162 16.42 8.90 -8.67
N PHE A 163 17.08 7.86 -8.15
CA PHE A 163 18.00 7.02 -8.90
C PHE A 163 17.31 6.43 -10.13
N LEU A 164 16.16 5.78 -9.96
CA LEU A 164 15.38 5.22 -11.07
C LEU A 164 15.01 6.27 -12.11
N ALA A 165 14.69 7.50 -11.69
CA ALA A 165 14.37 8.59 -12.60
C ALA A 165 15.59 9.09 -13.39
N ARG A 166 16.76 9.24 -12.74
CA ARG A 166 18.01 9.64 -13.40
C ARG A 166 18.42 8.66 -14.50
N HIS A 167 18.22 7.37 -14.28
CA HIS A 167 18.51 6.32 -15.26
C HIS A 167 17.33 6.00 -16.20
N GLY A 168 16.26 6.81 -16.18
CA GLY A 168 15.18 6.72 -17.15
C GLY A 168 14.22 5.53 -16.98
N TYR A 169 14.14 4.93 -15.79
CA TYR A 169 13.16 3.87 -15.48
C TYR A 169 11.81 4.41 -15.01
N ALA A 170 11.78 5.63 -14.49
CA ALA A 170 10.58 6.30 -14.00
C ALA A 170 10.62 7.81 -14.24
N ASP A 171 9.48 8.46 -14.09
CA ASP A 171 9.37 9.91 -13.91
C ASP A 171 8.82 10.22 -12.53
N LEU A 172 9.31 11.30 -11.92
CA LEU A 172 8.79 11.85 -10.67
C LEU A 172 7.95 13.07 -11.02
N VAL A 173 6.67 13.02 -10.69
CA VAL A 173 5.75 14.14 -10.90
C VAL A 173 5.18 14.63 -9.58
N THR A 174 4.90 15.92 -9.50
CA THR A 174 4.20 16.48 -8.34
C THR A 174 2.73 16.02 -8.37
N PRO A 175 2.15 15.64 -7.22
CA PRO A 175 0.72 15.35 -7.13
C PRO A 175 -0.08 16.54 -7.69
N PRO A 176 -1.18 16.31 -8.42
CA PRO A 176 -2.09 17.39 -8.76
C PRO A 176 -2.57 18.07 -7.47
N ALA A 177 -2.71 19.40 -7.49
CA ALA A 177 -3.35 20.12 -6.39
C ALA A 177 -4.76 19.52 -6.21
N GLN A 178 -5.02 18.97 -5.02
CA GLN A 178 -6.34 18.44 -4.65
C GLN A 178 -7.30 19.57 -4.32
#